data_AF-A0A7K1UKF5-F1
#
_entry.id   AF-A0A7K1UKF5-F1
#
_cell.length_a   1.000
_cell.length_b   1.000
_cell.length_c   1.000
_cell.angle_alpha   90.00
_cell.angle_beta   90.00
_cell.angle_gamma   90.00
#
_symmetry.space_group_name_H-M   'P 1'
#
loop_
_entity.id
_entity.type
_entity.pdbx_description
1 polymer ?
#
loop_
_entity_poly.entity_id
_entity_poly.type
_entity_poly.pdbx_seq_one_letter_code
_entity_poly.pdbx_strand_id
1 'polypeptide(L)'
;MRYTRHITTTTALSSAALLALAACAPEDDLEPESDPEPAETETVTEEPEDEKDPEETEPAETDGPPDDELPPGGTDRMADEDIQPDVHGEIQEGGHFSQEGEEVGVAGLSGEDAPLEVWSEPGAEAEVVGELGPTDAALLGGREVRHADHQPGSWTEVELADGYGWVNTVNTDGSLYYFGLGEDITEEYVDEVPPAEDPQLIAEGVAERMTDDYEQGTTEDGEEYGASWTLVSTPEDHGEDFYRLDVLGMMDDSRAGYRLFATVEEHDDGYQLAQVERTQICSRGVSDDGLCV
;
A
#
# COMPACT_ATOMS: atom_id res chain seq x y z
N MET A 1 29.41 22.28 -31.37
CA MET A 1 28.42 22.15 -32.45
C MET A 1 27.11 22.70 -31.93
N ARG A 2 26.50 23.63 -32.67
CA ARG A 2 25.25 24.30 -32.29
C ARG A 2 24.09 23.44 -32.79
N TYR A 3 23.18 23.03 -31.91
CA TYR A 3 21.89 22.48 -32.32
C TYR A 3 20.76 23.43 -31.93
N THR A 4 19.90 23.63 -32.91
CA THR A 4 18.90 24.68 -33.07
C THR A 4 17.62 24.28 -32.35
N ARG A 5 17.09 25.17 -31.50
CA ARG A 5 15.75 25.03 -30.89
C ARG A 5 14.68 25.13 -31.97
N HIS A 6 13.80 24.14 -32.04
CA HIS A 6 12.51 24.27 -32.72
C HIS A 6 11.42 24.50 -31.67
N ILE A 7 10.89 25.73 -31.70
CA ILE A 7 9.69 26.16 -30.99
C ILE A 7 8.53 25.81 -31.91
N THR A 8 7.59 24.98 -31.44
CA THR A 8 6.32 24.76 -32.13
C THR A 8 5.20 25.38 -31.31
N THR A 9 4.62 26.42 -31.90
CA THR A 9 3.52 27.24 -31.40
C THR A 9 2.18 26.61 -31.84
N THR A 10 1.09 27.02 -31.17
CA THR A 10 -0.33 27.03 -31.62
C THR A 10 -1.09 25.69 -31.43
N THR A 11 -2.30 25.62 -30.87
CA THR A 11 -3.45 26.55 -31.00
C THR A 11 -4.47 26.31 -29.86
N ALA A 12 -4.93 27.38 -29.22
CA ALA A 12 -6.10 27.40 -28.35
C ALA A 12 -7.39 27.42 -29.21
N LEU A 13 -8.39 26.62 -28.85
CA LEU A 13 -9.76 26.75 -29.36
C LEU A 13 -10.74 26.70 -28.19
N SER A 14 -11.17 27.92 -27.86
CA SER A 14 -12.30 28.26 -27.01
C SER A 14 -13.61 27.67 -27.56
N SER A 15 -14.48 27.17 -26.67
CA SER A 15 -15.91 27.04 -26.93
C SER A 15 -16.68 27.20 -25.62
N ALA A 16 -17.23 28.41 -25.44
CA ALA A 16 -18.23 28.74 -24.45
C ALA A 16 -19.59 28.18 -24.87
N ALA A 17 -20.31 27.54 -23.94
CA ALA A 17 -21.72 27.23 -24.10
C ALA A 17 -22.55 27.99 -23.06
N LEU A 18 -23.46 28.81 -23.58
CA LEU A 18 -24.40 29.68 -22.89
C LEU A 18 -25.62 28.91 -22.36
N LEU A 19 -25.99 29.23 -21.11
CA LEU A 19 -27.34 29.55 -20.60
C LEU A 19 -28.57 28.99 -21.34
N ALA A 20 -29.36 28.19 -20.62
CA ALA A 20 -30.81 28.11 -20.80
C ALA A 20 -31.53 28.26 -19.44
N LEU A 21 -32.11 29.44 -19.23
CA LEU A 21 -33.11 29.75 -18.22
C LEU A 21 -34.43 29.06 -18.57
N ALA A 22 -35.05 28.36 -17.61
CA ALA A 22 -36.48 28.12 -17.60
C ALA A 22 -37.03 28.36 -16.19
N ALA A 23 -37.79 29.45 -16.09
CA ALA A 23 -38.58 29.84 -14.94
C ALA A 23 -39.86 29.00 -14.82
N CYS A 24 -40.31 28.73 -13.60
CA CYS A 24 -41.73 28.76 -13.23
C CYS A 24 -41.87 28.71 -11.69
N ALA A 25 -42.27 29.85 -11.14
CA ALA A 25 -42.82 29.97 -9.79
C ALA A 25 -44.26 29.40 -9.75
N PRO A 26 -44.74 29.05 -8.55
CA PRO A 26 -45.93 29.75 -8.08
C PRO A 26 -45.72 30.42 -6.72
N GLU A 27 -46.38 31.58 -6.64
CA GLU A 27 -46.55 32.46 -5.50
C GLU A 27 -47.42 31.74 -4.44
N ASP A 28 -46.93 31.67 -3.20
CA ASP A 28 -47.80 31.46 -2.04
C ASP A 28 -47.51 32.55 -1.01
N ASP A 29 -48.47 33.48 -0.96
CA ASP A 29 -48.72 34.44 0.11
C ASP A 29 -48.91 33.68 1.44
N LEU A 30 -48.04 33.90 2.42
CA LEU A 30 -48.44 33.80 3.82
C LEU A 30 -47.80 34.94 4.64
N GLU A 31 -48.70 35.55 5.40
CA GLU A 31 -48.64 36.78 6.16
C GLU A 31 -47.61 36.79 7.32
N PRO A 32 -47.32 37.98 7.90
CA PRO A 32 -46.19 38.20 8.78
C PRO A 32 -46.51 38.01 10.27
N GLU A 33 -45.45 38.21 11.06
CA GLU A 33 -45.42 38.47 12.51
C GLU A 33 -45.23 37.25 13.41
N SER A 34 -44.01 37.10 13.94
CA SER A 34 -43.75 37.12 15.38
C SER A 34 -42.25 37.25 15.61
N ASP A 35 -41.87 38.40 16.15
CA ASP A 35 -40.55 38.78 16.66
C ASP A 35 -40.32 38.04 17.99
N PRO A 36 -39.38 37.09 18.12
CA PRO A 36 -38.95 36.62 19.42
C PRO A 36 -37.84 37.52 19.95
N GLU A 37 -38.11 38.08 21.12
CA GLU A 37 -37.22 38.88 21.96
C GLU A 37 -35.78 38.31 22.02
N PRO A 38 -34.75 39.19 22.10
CA PRO A 38 -33.38 38.74 22.32
C PRO A 38 -33.28 38.09 23.69
N ALA A 39 -32.99 36.79 23.71
CA ALA A 39 -32.61 36.10 24.94
C ALA A 39 -31.23 36.61 25.38
N GLU A 40 -31.22 37.47 26.40
CA GLU A 40 -30.03 37.73 27.21
C GLU A 40 -29.52 36.39 27.75
N THR A 41 -28.40 35.92 27.22
CA THR A 41 -27.67 34.80 27.83
C THR A 41 -26.62 35.41 28.73
N GLU A 42 -26.85 35.28 30.05
CA GLU A 42 -25.91 35.70 31.09
C GLU A 42 -24.57 35.01 30.88
N THR A 43 -23.51 35.79 30.72
CA THR A 43 -22.12 35.34 30.86
C THR A 43 -21.86 35.07 32.34
N VAL A 44 -22.06 33.82 32.76
CA VAL A 44 -21.55 33.31 34.03
C VAL A 44 -20.06 33.01 33.84
N THR A 45 -19.22 33.93 34.28
CA THR A 45 -17.80 33.64 34.53
C THR A 45 -17.73 32.82 35.82
N GLU A 46 -17.65 31.50 35.70
CA GLU A 46 -17.23 30.65 36.82
C GLU A 46 -15.71 30.78 36.99
N GLU A 47 -15.30 31.09 38.22
CA GLU A 47 -13.91 30.91 38.68
C GLU A 47 -13.53 29.43 38.58
N PRO A 48 -12.34 29.07 38.09
CA PRO A 48 -11.90 27.69 38.12
C PRO A 48 -11.52 27.34 39.57
N GLU A 49 -12.46 26.71 40.28
CA GLU A 49 -12.20 26.01 41.54
C GLU A 49 -11.75 24.58 41.26
N ASP A 50 -10.65 24.24 41.94
CA ASP A 50 -10.14 22.92 42.32
C ASP A 50 -9.68 21.95 41.22
N GLU A 51 -8.35 21.87 41.15
CA GLU A 51 -7.54 20.72 40.76
C GLU A 51 -8.11 19.42 41.35
N LYS A 52 -8.99 18.75 40.61
CA LYS A 52 -9.26 17.33 40.83
C LYS A 52 -8.14 16.54 40.17
N ASP A 53 -7.32 15.98 41.04
CA ASP A 53 -6.42 14.86 40.80
C ASP A 53 -7.04 13.90 39.77
N PRO A 54 -6.44 13.72 38.58
CA PRO A 54 -6.95 12.76 37.62
C PRO A 54 -6.84 11.39 38.26
N GLU A 55 -8.00 10.76 38.52
CA GLU A 55 -8.05 9.35 38.87
C GLU A 55 -7.24 8.59 37.84
N GLU A 56 -6.24 7.87 38.35
CA GLU A 56 -5.32 7.00 37.64
C GLU A 56 -6.16 5.97 36.87
N THR A 57 -6.52 6.29 35.63
CA THR A 57 -7.16 5.38 34.70
C THR A 57 -6.20 4.20 34.55
N GLU A 58 -6.59 3.05 35.09
CA GLU A 58 -5.84 1.81 34.85
C GLU A 58 -5.65 1.67 33.33
N PRO A 59 -4.42 1.46 32.84
CA PRO A 59 -4.18 1.31 31.41
C PRO A 59 -5.09 0.20 30.93
N ALA A 60 -5.93 0.53 29.94
CA ALA A 60 -6.71 -0.48 29.23
C ALA A 60 -5.74 -1.60 28.86
N GLU A 61 -6.06 -2.83 29.23
CA GLU A 61 -5.34 -3.99 28.74
C GLU A 61 -5.47 -3.92 27.22
N THR A 62 -4.40 -3.49 26.56
CA THR A 62 -4.25 -3.65 25.13
C THR A 62 -4.31 -5.15 24.91
N ASP A 63 -5.39 -5.62 24.31
CA ASP A 63 -5.44 -6.93 23.69
C ASP A 63 -4.09 -7.09 22.97
N GLY A 64 -3.37 -8.18 23.27
CA GLY A 64 -2.08 -8.44 22.65
C GLY A 64 -2.19 -8.32 21.13
N PRO A 65 -1.05 -8.18 20.42
CA PRO A 65 -1.07 -8.27 18.97
C PRO A 65 -1.89 -9.51 18.58
N PRO A 66 -2.76 -9.41 17.55
CA PRO A 66 -3.52 -10.56 17.08
C PRO A 66 -2.55 -11.75 16.97
N ASP A 67 -2.98 -12.95 17.37
CA ASP A 67 -2.17 -14.14 17.14
C ASP A 67 -1.95 -14.23 15.62
N ASP A 68 -0.75 -13.87 15.15
CA ASP A 68 -0.38 -13.83 13.74
C ASP A 68 -0.43 -15.27 13.21
N GLU A 69 -1.61 -15.65 12.69
CA GLU A 69 -1.84 -16.99 12.16
C GLU A 69 -1.05 -17.13 10.87
N LEU A 70 -0.07 -18.04 10.88
CA LEU A 70 0.73 -18.34 9.70
C LEU A 70 -0.17 -18.73 8.51
N PRO A 71 0.20 -18.37 7.27
CA PRO A 71 -0.58 -18.76 6.10
C PRO A 71 -0.72 -20.29 6.00
N PRO A 72 -1.83 -20.79 5.46
CA PRO A 72 -2.11 -22.23 5.44
C PRO A 72 -1.14 -23.01 4.56
N GLY A 73 -0.97 -24.30 4.87
CA GLY A 73 -0.21 -25.26 4.06
C GLY A 73 1.23 -25.43 4.51
N GLY A 74 2.07 -25.93 3.60
CA GLY A 74 3.47 -26.27 3.86
C GLY A 74 3.76 -27.78 3.85
N THR A 75 5.05 -28.10 3.97
CA THR A 75 5.57 -29.47 4.05
C THR A 75 6.69 -29.57 5.09
N ASP A 76 7.11 -30.80 5.40
CA ASP A 76 8.32 -31.02 6.20
C ASP A 76 9.51 -30.26 5.59
N ARG A 77 10.29 -29.58 6.44
CA ARG A 77 11.46 -28.82 6.01
C ARG A 77 12.47 -29.72 5.30
N MET A 78 12.82 -29.38 4.06
CA MET A 78 13.87 -30.07 3.31
C MET A 78 15.21 -29.96 4.07
N ALA A 79 15.93 -31.07 4.25
CA ALA A 79 17.25 -31.02 4.87
C ALA A 79 18.29 -30.38 3.94
N ASP A 80 19.27 -29.68 4.49
CA ASP A 80 20.31 -29.00 3.67
C ASP A 80 21.07 -29.98 2.76
N GLU A 81 21.25 -31.22 3.19
CA GLU A 81 21.93 -32.26 2.40
C GLU A 81 21.11 -32.75 1.19
N ASP A 82 19.80 -32.50 1.19
CA ASP A 82 18.89 -32.81 0.09
C ASP A 82 18.82 -31.66 -0.94
N ILE A 83 19.32 -30.47 -0.59
CA ILE A 83 19.44 -29.35 -1.53
C ILE A 83 20.59 -29.62 -2.50
N GLN A 84 20.25 -30.06 -3.72
CA GLN A 84 21.22 -30.35 -4.76
C GLN A 84 21.47 -29.11 -5.63
N PRO A 85 22.71 -28.58 -5.72
CA PRO A 85 23.02 -27.37 -6.48
C PRO A 85 22.55 -27.38 -7.94
N ASP A 86 22.66 -28.53 -8.60
CA ASP A 86 22.28 -28.69 -10.00
C ASP A 86 20.75 -28.75 -10.21
N VAL A 87 19.96 -29.02 -9.15
CA VAL A 87 18.51 -29.22 -9.23
C VAL A 87 17.73 -28.09 -8.57
N HIS A 88 18.13 -27.68 -7.36
CA HIS A 88 17.45 -26.68 -6.54
C HIS A 88 18.19 -25.33 -6.51
N GLY A 89 19.42 -25.27 -7.03
CA GLY A 89 20.28 -24.09 -6.95
C GLY A 89 21.20 -24.09 -5.72
N GLU A 90 22.07 -23.09 -5.65
CA GLU A 90 23.07 -22.95 -4.60
C GLU A 90 22.52 -22.11 -3.44
N ILE A 91 22.66 -22.62 -2.21
CA ILE A 91 22.36 -21.85 -0.99
C ILE A 91 23.18 -20.56 -0.99
N GLN A 92 22.51 -19.43 -0.78
CA GLN A 92 23.13 -18.12 -0.66
C GLN A 92 23.42 -17.82 0.82
N GLU A 93 24.69 -17.73 1.18
CA GLU A 93 25.08 -17.27 2.51
C GLU A 93 24.89 -15.76 2.62
N GLY A 94 24.05 -15.31 3.56
CA GLY A 94 23.82 -13.89 3.84
C GLY A 94 23.03 -13.16 2.75
N GLY A 95 22.09 -13.84 2.09
CA GLY A 95 21.15 -13.18 1.18
C GLY A 95 20.12 -12.32 1.93
N HIS A 96 19.27 -11.63 1.17
CA HIS A 96 18.35 -10.62 1.68
C HIS A 96 17.23 -11.18 2.56
N PHE A 97 16.86 -12.45 2.37
CA PHE A 97 15.79 -13.12 3.09
C PHE A 97 16.31 -14.31 3.93
N SER A 98 17.56 -14.21 4.39
CA SER A 98 18.23 -15.28 5.14
C SER A 98 18.06 -15.21 6.66
N GLN A 99 17.35 -14.21 7.16
CA GLN A 99 17.11 -14.04 8.60
C GLN A 99 15.86 -14.80 9.04
N GLU A 100 16.05 -16.00 9.59
CA GLU A 100 14.98 -16.87 10.08
C GLU A 100 14.09 -16.17 11.13
N GLY A 101 12.77 -16.29 10.95
CA GLY A 101 11.76 -15.74 11.85
C GLY A 101 11.43 -14.27 11.64
N GLU A 102 12.09 -13.57 10.72
CA GLU A 102 11.62 -12.23 10.32
C GLU A 102 10.35 -12.32 9.47
N GLU A 103 9.46 -11.36 9.64
CA GLU A 103 8.23 -11.27 8.85
C GLU A 103 8.47 -10.52 7.55
N VAL A 104 7.88 -11.03 6.48
CA VAL A 104 7.79 -10.38 5.18
C VAL A 104 6.34 -10.42 4.70
N GLY A 105 5.93 -9.39 3.97
CA GLY A 105 4.62 -9.35 3.33
C GLY A 105 4.72 -9.45 1.81
N VAL A 106 3.60 -9.79 1.18
CA VAL A 106 3.47 -9.73 -0.27
C VAL A 106 3.22 -8.28 -0.71
N ALA A 107 3.93 -7.81 -1.74
CA ALA A 107 3.64 -6.53 -2.39
C ALA A 107 3.72 -6.63 -3.91
N GLY A 108 2.98 -5.77 -4.61
CA GLY A 108 2.92 -5.67 -6.06
C GLY A 108 1.78 -6.45 -6.71
N LEU A 109 1.08 -7.29 -5.94
CA LEU A 109 -0.12 -8.01 -6.42
C LEU A 109 -1.39 -7.19 -6.20
N SER A 110 -2.25 -7.15 -7.21
CA SER A 110 -3.63 -6.68 -7.10
C SER A 110 -4.54 -7.79 -6.55
N GLY A 111 -5.74 -7.41 -6.12
CA GLY A 111 -6.78 -8.36 -5.70
C GLY A 111 -7.26 -9.29 -6.83
N GLU A 112 -7.02 -8.95 -8.09
CA GLU A 112 -7.36 -9.78 -9.26
C GLU A 112 -6.23 -10.73 -9.68
N ASP A 113 -5.01 -10.50 -9.19
CA ASP A 113 -3.85 -11.32 -9.53
C ASP A 113 -3.91 -12.67 -8.82
N ALA A 114 -3.26 -13.66 -9.43
CA ALA A 114 -3.05 -14.95 -8.76
C ALA A 114 -2.12 -14.75 -7.55
N PRO A 115 -2.37 -15.46 -6.43
CA PRO A 115 -1.49 -15.40 -5.27
C PRO A 115 -0.09 -15.91 -5.63
N LEU A 116 0.91 -15.56 -4.80
CA LEU A 116 2.23 -16.16 -4.91
C LEU A 116 2.15 -17.64 -4.52
N GLU A 117 2.51 -18.51 -5.45
CA GLU A 117 2.60 -19.94 -5.19
C GLU A 117 3.80 -20.24 -4.27
N VAL A 118 3.54 -21.01 -3.20
CA VAL A 118 4.57 -21.52 -2.29
C VAL A 118 4.82 -22.99 -2.61
N TRP A 119 6.05 -23.33 -2.96
CA TRP A 119 6.42 -24.63 -3.50
C TRP A 119 7.09 -25.53 -2.45
N SER A 120 6.93 -26.84 -2.57
CA SER A 120 7.53 -27.82 -1.64
C SER A 120 9.06 -27.81 -1.66
N GLU A 121 9.65 -27.44 -2.79
CA GLU A 121 11.09 -27.34 -3.02
C GLU A 121 11.38 -26.24 -4.06
N PRO A 122 12.62 -25.71 -4.11
CA PRO A 122 12.99 -24.72 -5.11
C PRO A 122 12.93 -25.30 -6.54
N GLY A 123 12.00 -24.80 -7.35
CA GLY A 123 11.87 -25.18 -8.75
C GLY A 123 10.42 -25.18 -9.24
N ALA A 124 10.20 -24.77 -10.49
CA ALA A 124 8.86 -24.65 -11.07
C ALA A 124 8.14 -25.99 -11.36
N GLU A 125 8.81 -27.13 -11.14
CA GLU A 125 8.21 -28.47 -11.31
C GLU A 125 7.77 -29.11 -9.99
N ALA A 126 8.01 -28.44 -8.86
CA ALA A 126 7.65 -28.89 -7.52
C ALA A 126 6.13 -28.92 -7.30
N GLU A 127 5.68 -29.44 -6.16
CA GLU A 127 4.28 -29.33 -5.76
C GLU A 127 4.03 -27.96 -5.10
N VAL A 128 2.91 -27.30 -5.41
CA VAL A 128 2.45 -26.11 -4.68
C VAL A 128 1.84 -26.58 -3.36
N VAL A 129 2.41 -26.13 -2.24
CA VAL A 129 2.02 -26.51 -0.87
C VAL A 129 1.35 -25.39 -0.09
N GLY A 130 1.29 -24.19 -0.65
CA GLY A 130 0.64 -23.01 -0.08
C GLY A 130 0.53 -21.90 -1.10
N GLU A 131 -0.18 -20.85 -0.74
CA GLU A 131 -0.39 -19.65 -1.56
C GLU A 131 -0.33 -18.43 -0.64
N LEU A 132 0.23 -17.31 -1.11
CA LEU A 132 0.26 -16.04 -0.40
C LEU A 132 -0.45 -14.97 -1.24
N GLY A 133 -1.58 -14.49 -0.76
CA GLY A 133 -2.35 -13.39 -1.33
C GLY A 133 -1.68 -12.03 -1.16
N PRO A 134 -2.26 -10.99 -1.80
CA PRO A 134 -1.69 -9.62 -1.84
C PRO A 134 -1.55 -8.95 -0.45
N THR A 135 -2.33 -9.41 0.53
CA THR A 135 -2.33 -8.89 1.91
C THR A 135 -1.67 -9.84 2.90
N ASP A 136 -1.20 -11.01 2.44
CA ASP A 136 -0.65 -12.02 3.34
C ASP A 136 0.78 -11.65 3.76
N ALA A 137 1.13 -12.13 4.95
CA ALA A 137 2.48 -12.08 5.50
C ALA A 137 2.94 -13.50 5.84
N ALA A 138 4.25 -13.73 5.80
CA ALA A 138 4.87 -14.99 6.16
C ALA A 138 6.16 -14.75 6.95
N LEU A 139 6.54 -15.71 7.78
CA LEU A 139 7.85 -15.70 8.41
C LEU A 139 8.88 -16.34 7.49
N LEU A 140 10.09 -15.80 7.49
CA LEU A 140 11.20 -16.37 6.73
C LEU A 140 11.73 -17.63 7.38
N GLY A 141 11.95 -18.68 6.59
CA GLY A 141 12.65 -19.89 7.03
C GLY A 141 14.16 -19.70 7.14
N GLY A 142 14.70 -18.57 6.68
CA GLY A 142 16.11 -18.21 6.79
C GLY A 142 17.04 -18.87 5.77
N ARG A 143 16.48 -19.44 4.69
CA ARG A 143 17.26 -20.01 3.58
C ARG A 143 16.86 -19.37 2.27
N GLU A 144 17.86 -19.10 1.44
CA GLU A 144 17.70 -18.67 0.06
C GLU A 144 18.56 -19.54 -0.85
N VAL A 145 18.04 -19.88 -2.02
CA VAL A 145 18.80 -20.57 -3.05
C VAL A 145 18.72 -19.80 -4.37
N ARG A 146 19.80 -19.83 -5.13
CA ARG A 146 19.89 -19.17 -6.43
C ARG A 146 20.35 -20.14 -7.50
N HIS A 147 19.64 -20.14 -8.63
CA HIS A 147 20.09 -20.86 -9.82
C HIS A 147 21.06 -20.02 -10.64
N ALA A 148 22.22 -20.58 -10.95
CA ALA A 148 23.21 -19.93 -11.80
C ALA A 148 22.90 -20.05 -13.31
N ASP A 149 22.41 -21.22 -13.75
CA ASP A 149 22.64 -21.62 -15.15
C ASP A 149 21.39 -21.95 -16.00
N HIS A 150 20.23 -22.29 -15.41
CA HIS A 150 19.14 -22.91 -16.21
C HIS A 150 17.72 -22.36 -16.00
N GLN A 151 17.42 -21.73 -14.87
CA GLN A 151 16.18 -20.97 -14.66
C GLN A 151 16.56 -19.77 -13.79
N PRO A 152 16.67 -18.53 -14.33
CA PRO A 152 16.96 -17.39 -13.48
C PRO A 152 15.86 -17.31 -12.42
N GLY A 153 16.23 -17.47 -11.15
CA GLY A 153 15.30 -17.52 -10.04
C GLY A 153 16.07 -17.47 -8.74
N SER A 154 15.60 -16.63 -7.83
CA SER A 154 15.96 -16.67 -6.41
C SER A 154 14.75 -17.24 -5.70
N TRP A 155 14.99 -18.23 -4.85
CA TRP A 155 13.94 -18.86 -4.06
C TRP A 155 14.21 -18.60 -2.59
N THR A 156 13.16 -18.21 -1.89
CA THR A 156 13.19 -17.86 -0.46
C THR A 156 12.33 -18.85 0.30
N GLU A 157 12.87 -19.46 1.35
CA GLU A 157 12.11 -20.33 2.24
C GLU A 157 11.22 -19.49 3.16
N VAL A 158 9.95 -19.89 3.28
CA VAL A 158 8.96 -19.30 4.19
C VAL A 158 8.35 -20.37 5.10
N GLU A 159 7.93 -19.96 6.29
CA GLU A 159 7.17 -20.77 7.24
C GLU A 159 5.67 -20.60 7.01
N LEU A 160 4.95 -21.71 7.06
CA LEU A 160 3.50 -21.83 6.89
C LEU A 160 2.92 -22.63 8.07
N ALA A 161 1.60 -22.63 8.23
CA ALA A 161 0.92 -23.27 9.35
C ALA A 161 1.25 -24.76 9.54
N ASP A 162 1.45 -25.50 8.45
CA ASP A 162 1.74 -26.94 8.46
C ASP A 162 3.21 -27.26 8.09
N GLY A 163 4.11 -26.27 8.04
CA GLY A 163 5.54 -26.50 7.82
C GLY A 163 6.25 -25.37 7.06
N TYR A 164 6.96 -25.73 5.99
CA TYR A 164 7.75 -24.80 5.19
C TYR A 164 7.42 -24.92 3.70
N GLY A 165 7.82 -23.90 2.94
CA GLY A 165 7.83 -23.94 1.48
C GLY A 165 8.72 -22.84 0.90
N TRP A 166 8.73 -22.72 -0.44
CA TRP A 166 9.67 -21.87 -1.18
C TRP A 166 8.93 -20.97 -2.16
N VAL A 167 9.22 -19.67 -2.10
CA VAL A 167 8.65 -18.65 -2.99
C VAL A 167 9.72 -18.16 -3.96
N ASN A 168 9.38 -18.02 -5.24
CA ASN A 168 10.28 -17.41 -6.22
C ASN A 168 10.17 -15.87 -6.14
N THR A 169 11.28 -15.18 -5.93
CA THR A 169 11.31 -13.74 -5.67
C THR A 169 11.81 -12.88 -6.85
N VAL A 170 12.08 -13.47 -8.02
CA VAL A 170 12.75 -12.77 -9.15
C VAL A 170 11.88 -12.55 -10.39
N ASN A 171 10.76 -13.28 -10.57
CA ASN A 171 10.00 -13.27 -11.84
C ASN A 171 8.49 -13.13 -11.68
N THR A 172 8.03 -12.35 -10.73
CA THR A 172 6.60 -12.27 -10.41
C THR A 172 6.16 -10.81 -10.34
N ASP A 173 4.93 -10.55 -10.77
CA ASP A 173 4.31 -9.22 -10.73
C ASP A 173 4.16 -8.69 -9.28
N GLY A 174 4.28 -9.58 -8.29
CA GLY A 174 4.52 -9.23 -6.89
C GLY A 174 5.60 -10.11 -6.24
N SER A 175 6.15 -9.70 -5.10
CA SER A 175 7.25 -10.43 -4.42
C SER A 175 7.13 -10.27 -2.91
N LEU A 176 8.06 -10.92 -2.19
CA LEU A 176 8.20 -10.75 -0.74
C LEU A 176 9.02 -9.50 -0.43
N TYR A 177 8.57 -8.73 0.53
CA TYR A 177 9.25 -7.53 1.01
C TYR A 177 9.11 -7.38 2.52
N TYR A 178 10.04 -6.64 3.10
CA TYR A 178 9.93 -6.20 4.47
C TYR A 178 9.09 -4.92 4.55
N PHE A 179 8.27 -4.80 5.59
CA PHE A 179 7.45 -3.62 5.83
C PHE A 179 8.05 -2.81 6.99
N GLY A 180 8.46 -1.58 6.68
CA GLY A 180 9.09 -0.67 7.62
C GLY A 180 8.08 0.19 8.40
N LEU A 181 8.51 1.36 8.83
CA LEU A 181 7.67 2.30 9.58
C LEU A 181 6.51 2.85 8.73
N GLY A 182 5.35 2.97 9.37
CA GLY A 182 4.19 3.70 8.89
C GLY A 182 4.26 5.19 9.23
N GLU A 183 3.82 6.05 8.31
CA GLU A 183 3.78 7.50 8.47
C GLU A 183 2.46 8.06 7.91
N ASP A 184 1.82 8.96 8.65
CA ASP A 184 0.69 9.75 8.15
C ASP A 184 1.22 10.87 7.24
N ILE A 185 0.80 10.82 5.97
CA ILE A 185 1.19 11.78 4.93
C ILE A 185 -0.03 12.53 4.37
N THR A 186 -1.14 12.57 5.10
CA THR A 186 -2.40 13.17 4.67
C THR A 186 -2.22 14.62 4.19
N GLU A 187 -1.44 15.42 4.93
CA GLU A 187 -1.19 16.84 4.60
C GLU A 187 -0.48 17.03 3.24
N GLU A 188 0.22 16.01 2.73
CA GLU A 188 0.88 16.07 1.43
C GLU A 188 -0.12 15.98 0.26
N TYR A 189 -1.29 15.34 0.45
CA TYR A 189 -2.20 14.99 -0.64
C TYR A 189 -3.59 15.62 -0.55
N VAL A 190 -4.04 16.02 0.64
CA VAL A 190 -5.42 16.51 0.87
C VAL A 190 -5.81 17.69 -0.02
N ASP A 191 -4.86 18.57 -0.35
CA ASP A 191 -5.08 19.72 -1.25
C ASP A 191 -4.72 19.43 -2.72
N GLU A 192 -4.08 18.29 -2.99
CA GLU A 192 -3.57 17.91 -4.31
C GLU A 192 -4.50 16.98 -5.09
N VAL A 193 -5.25 16.14 -4.38
CA VAL A 193 -6.21 15.18 -4.94
C VAL A 193 -7.61 15.76 -4.84
N PRO A 194 -8.25 16.12 -5.97
CA PRO A 194 -9.58 16.73 -5.94
C PRO A 194 -10.66 15.72 -5.53
N PRO A 195 -11.78 16.18 -4.95
CA PRO A 195 -12.98 15.37 -4.74
C PRO A 195 -13.48 14.70 -6.02
N ALA A 196 -14.11 13.53 -5.90
CA ALA A 196 -14.63 12.75 -7.03
C ALA A 196 -15.95 12.04 -6.71
N GLU A 197 -16.72 11.69 -7.75
CA GLU A 197 -17.95 10.89 -7.60
C GLU A 197 -17.65 9.41 -7.26
N ASP A 198 -16.47 8.93 -7.66
CA ASP A 198 -15.99 7.57 -7.40
C ASP A 198 -14.84 7.64 -6.37
N PRO A 199 -14.99 7.02 -5.18
CA PRO A 199 -13.97 7.05 -4.14
C PRO A 199 -12.66 6.36 -4.56
N GLN A 200 -12.70 5.37 -5.46
CA GLN A 200 -11.49 4.70 -5.93
C GLN A 200 -10.58 5.67 -6.72
N LEU A 201 -11.16 6.56 -7.53
CA LEU A 201 -10.39 7.57 -8.28
C LEU A 201 -9.60 8.53 -7.37
N ILE A 202 -10.03 8.72 -6.12
CA ILE A 202 -9.31 9.52 -5.13
C ILE A 202 -8.07 8.77 -4.66
N ALA A 203 -8.22 7.49 -4.30
CA ALA A 203 -7.11 6.65 -3.87
C ALA A 203 -6.07 6.44 -4.99
N GLU A 204 -6.53 6.19 -6.22
CA GLU A 204 -5.67 6.11 -7.40
C GLU A 204 -4.96 7.44 -7.65
N GLY A 205 -5.66 8.58 -7.49
CA GLY A 205 -5.07 9.91 -7.60
C GLY A 205 -3.92 10.16 -6.62
N VAL A 206 -4.00 9.63 -5.38
CA VAL A 206 -2.87 9.68 -4.42
C VAL A 206 -1.66 8.92 -4.97
N ALA A 207 -1.86 7.69 -5.44
CA ALA A 207 -0.77 6.85 -5.97
C ALA A 207 -0.16 7.42 -7.26
N GLU A 208 -0.98 7.93 -8.18
CA GLU A 208 -0.52 8.62 -9.39
C GLU A 208 0.39 9.80 -9.05
N ARG A 209 -0.04 10.68 -8.14
CA ARG A 209 0.78 11.81 -7.70
C ARG A 209 2.08 11.38 -7.04
N MET A 210 2.06 10.31 -6.27
CA MET A 210 3.29 9.77 -5.69
C MET A 210 4.27 9.30 -6.76
N THR A 211 3.79 8.74 -7.88
CA THR A 211 4.65 8.31 -8.99
C THR A 211 5.18 9.44 -9.88
N ASP A 212 4.52 10.61 -9.90
CA ASP A 212 4.89 11.75 -10.75
C ASP A 212 6.30 12.31 -10.47
N ASP A 213 6.77 12.16 -9.23
CA ASP A 213 8.08 12.65 -8.79
C ASP A 213 9.25 11.74 -9.22
N TYR A 214 8.96 10.52 -9.69
CA TYR A 214 9.98 9.55 -10.07
C TYR A 214 10.30 9.62 -11.57
N GLU A 215 11.57 9.36 -11.90
CA GLU A 215 12.00 9.30 -13.29
C GLU A 215 11.34 8.11 -13.99
N GLN A 216 10.50 8.42 -14.98
CA GLN A 216 9.96 7.44 -15.90
C GLN A 216 10.74 7.45 -17.22
N GLY A 217 10.96 6.29 -17.80
CA GLY A 217 11.62 6.18 -19.09
C GLY A 217 11.45 4.82 -19.76
N THR A 218 12.17 4.64 -20.86
CA THR A 218 12.17 3.40 -21.62
C THR A 218 13.62 3.04 -21.96
N THR A 219 14.01 1.80 -21.72
CA THR A 219 15.34 1.28 -22.06
C THR A 219 15.55 1.21 -23.58
N GLU A 220 16.80 0.97 -24.02
CA GLU A 220 17.10 0.80 -25.45
C GLU A 220 16.34 -0.37 -26.08
N ASP A 221 15.99 -1.38 -25.28
CA ASP A 221 15.25 -2.57 -25.69
C ASP A 221 13.72 -2.38 -25.65
N GLY A 222 13.24 -1.20 -25.22
CA GLY A 222 11.82 -0.86 -25.20
C GLY A 222 11.10 -1.20 -23.89
N GLU A 223 11.83 -1.57 -22.84
CA GLU A 223 11.26 -1.87 -21.53
C GLU A 223 11.02 -0.57 -20.77
N GLU A 224 9.82 -0.38 -20.25
CA GLU A 224 9.50 0.78 -19.41
C GLU A 224 10.17 0.61 -18.05
N TYR A 225 10.72 1.70 -17.51
CA TYR A 225 11.25 1.77 -16.16
C TYR A 225 10.69 3.00 -15.46
N GLY A 226 10.56 2.90 -14.14
CA GLY A 226 10.05 3.97 -13.30
C GLY A 226 9.17 3.40 -12.20
N ALA A 227 8.67 4.30 -11.35
CA ALA A 227 7.70 3.91 -10.35
C ALA A 227 6.35 3.59 -11.01
N SER A 228 5.70 2.54 -10.55
CA SER A 228 4.34 2.17 -10.93
C SER A 228 3.54 1.85 -9.67
N TRP A 229 2.22 1.83 -9.79
CA TRP A 229 1.35 1.49 -8.68
C TRP A 229 0.36 0.37 -9.03
N THR A 230 -0.06 -0.36 -8.01
CA THR A 230 -1.04 -1.44 -8.07
C THR A 230 -2.10 -1.24 -6.99
N LEU A 231 -3.39 -1.34 -7.35
CA LEU A 231 -4.48 -1.39 -6.36
C LEU A 231 -4.53 -2.79 -5.75
N VAL A 232 -4.13 -2.90 -4.48
CA VAL A 232 -3.99 -4.17 -3.74
C VAL A 232 -5.36 -4.66 -3.28
N SER A 233 -6.13 -3.78 -2.63
CA SER A 233 -7.48 -4.10 -2.16
C SER A 233 -8.33 -2.85 -2.01
N THR A 234 -9.65 -3.06 -2.05
CA THR A 234 -10.68 -2.06 -1.77
C THR A 234 -11.32 -2.31 -0.39
N PRO A 235 -12.02 -1.30 0.17
CA PRO A 235 -12.82 -1.45 1.39
C PRO A 235 -13.73 -2.70 1.41
N GLU A 236 -14.36 -3.03 0.28
CA GLU A 236 -15.33 -4.12 0.19
C GLU A 236 -14.69 -5.52 0.29
N ASP A 237 -13.41 -5.66 -0.07
CA ASP A 237 -12.73 -6.96 -0.15
C ASP A 237 -12.51 -7.57 1.24
N HIS A 238 -12.23 -6.72 2.23
CA HIS A 238 -11.87 -7.14 3.60
C HIS A 238 -12.73 -6.50 4.69
N GLY A 239 -13.71 -5.65 4.33
CA GLY A 239 -14.53 -4.92 5.30
C GLY A 239 -13.74 -3.85 6.04
N GLU A 240 -12.83 -3.19 5.32
CA GLU A 240 -11.95 -2.14 5.80
C GLU A 240 -12.49 -0.76 5.38
N ASP A 241 -11.96 0.31 5.97
CA ASP A 241 -12.39 1.68 5.66
C ASP A 241 -11.46 2.40 4.67
N PHE A 242 -10.47 1.69 4.11
CA PHE A 242 -9.43 2.27 3.25
C PHE A 242 -9.15 1.42 2.01
N TYR A 243 -8.56 2.07 1.01
CA TYR A 243 -7.95 1.43 -0.14
C TYR A 243 -6.48 1.13 0.15
N ARG A 244 -6.00 -0.05 -0.26
CA ARG A 244 -4.58 -0.40 -0.21
C ARG A 244 -3.97 -0.29 -1.59
N LEU A 245 -2.87 0.44 -1.72
CA LEU A 245 -2.13 0.56 -2.97
C LEU A 245 -0.64 0.32 -2.73
N ASP A 246 0.01 -0.41 -3.63
CA ASP A 246 1.47 -0.52 -3.62
C ASP A 246 2.05 0.40 -4.68
N VAL A 247 3.06 1.18 -4.33
CA VAL A 247 3.85 2.00 -5.24
C VAL A 247 5.27 1.47 -5.24
N LEU A 248 5.68 0.79 -6.30
CA LEU A 248 6.98 0.10 -6.42
C LEU A 248 7.83 0.72 -7.52
N GLY A 249 9.09 0.27 -7.65
CA GLY A 249 9.97 0.65 -8.77
C GLY A 249 10.78 1.93 -8.54
N MET A 250 11.01 2.34 -7.29
CA MET A 250 11.64 3.62 -6.94
C MET A 250 13.15 3.72 -7.23
N MET A 251 13.76 2.71 -7.86
CA MET A 251 15.20 2.62 -8.17
C MET A 251 16.15 2.84 -6.98
N ASP A 252 15.66 2.67 -5.76
CA ASP A 252 16.46 2.67 -4.53
C ASP A 252 16.81 1.23 -4.19
N ASP A 253 18.08 0.99 -3.81
CA ASP A 253 18.60 -0.35 -3.61
C ASP A 253 18.19 -0.97 -2.26
N SER A 254 17.76 -0.13 -1.32
CA SER A 254 17.34 -0.49 0.03
C SER A 254 15.82 -0.38 0.19
N ARG A 255 15.19 0.58 -0.51
CA ARG A 255 13.74 0.78 -0.54
C ARG A 255 13.14 0.36 -1.86
N ALA A 256 12.26 -0.65 -1.83
CA ALA A 256 11.54 -1.10 -3.02
C ALA A 256 10.38 -0.17 -3.39
N GLY A 257 9.73 0.44 -2.40
CA GLY A 257 8.56 1.27 -2.61
C GLY A 257 7.80 1.66 -1.34
N TYR A 258 6.49 1.80 -1.46
CA TYR A 258 5.57 2.08 -0.37
C TYR A 258 4.25 1.34 -0.52
N ARG A 259 3.62 1.01 0.61
CA ARG A 259 2.21 0.63 0.69
C ARG A 259 1.42 1.79 1.27
N LEU A 260 0.38 2.21 0.54
CA LEU A 260 -0.51 3.31 0.89
C LEU A 260 -1.82 2.75 1.44
N PHE A 261 -2.35 3.42 2.45
CA PHE A 261 -3.65 3.18 3.04
C PHE A 261 -4.45 4.49 2.92
N ALA A 262 -5.31 4.58 1.90
CA ALA A 262 -6.07 5.79 1.60
C ALA A 262 -7.51 5.65 2.10
N THR A 263 -7.87 6.44 3.11
CA THR A 263 -9.24 6.53 3.64
C THR A 263 -9.99 7.65 2.94
N VAL A 264 -11.19 7.35 2.48
CA VAL A 264 -12.02 8.28 1.71
C VAL A 264 -13.39 8.41 2.37
N GLU A 265 -13.87 9.64 2.54
CA GLU A 265 -15.14 9.95 3.19
C GLU A 265 -16.17 10.49 2.20
N GLU A 266 -17.45 10.14 2.40
CA GLU A 266 -18.57 10.67 1.64
C GLU A 266 -18.99 12.06 2.17
N HIS A 267 -19.21 12.99 1.24
CA HIS A 267 -19.70 14.35 1.49
C HIS A 267 -20.87 14.69 0.54
N ASP A 268 -21.50 15.85 0.76
CA ASP A 268 -22.65 16.31 -0.02
C ASP A 268 -22.41 16.37 -1.55
N ASP A 269 -21.16 16.62 -1.95
CA ASP A 269 -20.76 16.82 -3.35
C ASP A 269 -19.96 15.62 -3.94
N GLY A 270 -19.95 14.47 -3.26
CA GLY A 270 -19.17 13.29 -3.63
C GLY A 270 -18.19 12.87 -2.55
N TYR A 271 -17.12 12.16 -2.91
CA TYR A 271 -16.12 11.66 -1.98
C TYR A 271 -14.93 12.60 -1.86
N GLN A 272 -14.25 12.58 -0.72
CA GLN A 272 -13.03 13.34 -0.44
C GLN A 272 -12.00 12.51 0.30
N LEU A 273 -10.73 12.81 0.08
CA LEU A 273 -9.63 12.17 0.80
C LEU A 273 -9.65 12.61 2.27
N ALA A 274 -9.74 11.66 3.19
CA ALA A 274 -9.77 11.93 4.62
C ALA A 274 -8.41 11.68 5.28
N GLN A 275 -7.74 10.58 4.91
CA GLN A 275 -6.45 10.19 5.47
C GLN A 275 -5.61 9.40 4.46
N VAL A 276 -4.29 9.58 4.50
CA VAL A 276 -3.33 8.73 3.80
C VAL A 276 -2.23 8.34 4.77
N GLU A 277 -2.09 7.03 5.00
CA GLU A 277 -0.92 6.46 5.67
C GLU A 277 -0.02 5.76 4.64
N ARG A 278 1.29 5.78 4.90
CA ARG A 278 2.30 5.18 4.06
C ARG A 278 3.21 4.30 4.89
N THR A 279 3.35 3.05 4.51
CA THR A 279 4.34 2.12 5.05
C THR A 279 5.47 1.92 4.05
N GLN A 280 6.72 1.95 4.51
CA GLN A 280 7.88 1.68 3.66
C GLN A 280 7.93 0.20 3.25
N ILE A 281 8.18 -0.06 1.96
CA ILE A 281 8.46 -1.41 1.45
C ILE A 281 9.97 -1.51 1.22
N CYS A 282 10.65 -2.35 1.98
CA CYS A 282 12.10 -2.48 2.02
C CYS A 282 12.55 -3.79 1.35
N SER A 283 13.62 -3.72 0.55
CA SER A 283 14.12 -4.85 -0.24
C SER A 283 15.09 -5.77 0.50
N ARG A 284 15.73 -5.29 1.58
CA ARG A 284 16.84 -6.00 2.25
C ARG A 284 16.69 -6.18 3.76
N GLY A 285 15.60 -5.68 4.32
CA GLY A 285 15.36 -5.69 5.75
C GLY A 285 14.96 -4.32 6.30
N VAL A 286 14.67 -4.31 7.58
CA VAL A 286 14.22 -3.14 8.35
C VAL A 286 15.09 -3.04 9.61
N SER A 287 15.58 -1.84 9.92
CA SER A 287 16.33 -1.59 11.15
C SER A 287 15.43 -1.60 12.38
N ASP A 288 16.03 -1.62 13.58
CA ASP A 288 15.30 -1.44 14.85
C ASP A 288 14.49 -0.13 14.91
N ASP A 289 14.90 0.89 14.16
CA ASP A 289 14.21 2.17 14.04
C ASP A 289 13.17 2.18 12.90
N GLY A 290 12.85 1.02 12.31
CA GLY A 290 11.86 0.84 11.24
C GLY A 290 12.25 1.40 9.87
N LEU A 291 13.54 1.64 9.62
CA LEU A 291 14.05 2.17 8.35
C LEU A 291 14.57 1.04 7.45
N CYS A 292 14.42 1.19 6.13
CA CYS A 292 15.05 0.27 5.18
C CYS A 292 16.60 0.31 5.29
N VAL A 293 17.26 -0.85 5.19
CA VAL A 293 18.72 -1.01 5.32
C VAL A 293 19.40 -1.64 4.10
#